data_AF-A0A6S7AMW0-F1
#
_entry.id   AF-A0A6S7AMW0-F1
#
_cell.length_a   1.000
_cell.length_b   1.000
_cell.length_c   1.000
_cell.angle_alpha   90.00
_cell.angle_beta   90.00
_cell.angle_gamma   90.00
#
_symmetry.space_group_name_H-M   'P 1'
#
loop_
_entity.id
_entity.type
_entity.pdbx_description
1 polymer ?
#
loop_
_entity_poly.entity_id
_entity_poly.type
_entity_poly.pdbx_seq_one_letter_code
_entity_poly.pdbx_strand_id
1 'polypeptide(L)'
;MGFNVGDWLILVAVAAGVVSAWRLLAGTGRGRLLARVGAGVSAVFSAFFFWLWYAMYLKWDFNELGRYYDPDEGVVYTDSGFVWVLPAALALVAAIFFAWRGWGGRRG
;
A
#
# COMPACT_ATOMS: atom_id res chain seq x y z
N MET A 1 0.38 4.13 -35.06
CA MET A 1 0.26 3.47 -33.74
C MET A 1 -0.97 4.05 -33.07
N GLY A 2 -2.07 3.31 -32.99
CA GLY A 2 -3.35 3.82 -32.50
C GLY A 2 -3.39 3.82 -30.98
N PHE A 3 -3.69 4.96 -30.37
CA PHE A 3 -3.93 5.07 -28.93
C PHE A 3 -5.07 4.13 -28.52
N ASN A 4 -4.80 3.21 -27.60
CA ASN A 4 -5.79 2.22 -27.15
C ASN A 4 -6.66 2.81 -26.02
N VAL A 5 -7.86 2.28 -25.81
CA VAL A 5 -8.77 2.76 -24.74
C VAL A 5 -8.10 2.65 -23.36
N GLY A 6 -7.22 1.66 -23.19
CA GLY A 6 -6.38 1.52 -21.99
C GLY A 6 -5.45 2.71 -21.74
N ASP A 7 -4.87 3.31 -22.78
CA ASP A 7 -3.97 4.47 -22.66
C ASP A 7 -4.74 5.70 -22.18
N TRP A 8 -5.97 5.89 -22.67
CA TRP A 8 -6.87 6.94 -22.22
C TRP A 8 -7.24 6.78 -20.75
N LEU A 9 -7.54 5.56 -20.31
CA LEU A 9 -7.87 5.29 -18.91
C LEU A 9 -6.68 5.57 -17.99
N ILE A 10 -5.46 5.22 -18.41
CA ILE A 10 -4.23 5.52 -17.66
C ILE A 10 -4.02 7.03 -17.58
N LEU A 11 -4.15 7.76 -18.70
CA LEU A 11 -3.99 9.22 -18.70
C LEU A 11 -5.05 9.91 -17.84
N VAL A 12 -6.31 9.45 -17.86
CA VAL A 12 -7.36 9.95 -16.99
C VAL A 12 -7.05 9.65 -15.52
N ALA A 13 -6.57 8.45 -15.20
CA ALA A 13 -6.21 8.08 -13.84
C ALA A 13 -5.02 8.92 -13.31
N VAL A 14 -4.00 9.14 -14.14
CA VAL A 14 -2.84 9.99 -13.83
C VAL A 14 -3.27 11.44 -13.67
N ALA A 15 -4.06 11.98 -14.60
CA ALA A 15 -4.57 13.35 -14.52
C ALA A 15 -5.48 13.55 -13.30
N ALA A 16 -6.35 12.59 -12.98
CA ALA A 16 -7.18 12.60 -11.79
C ALA A 16 -6.32 12.54 -10.51
N GLY A 17 -5.26 11.73 -10.49
CA GLY A 17 -4.28 11.66 -9.40
C GLY A 17 -3.54 12.98 -9.19
N VAL A 18 -3.08 13.62 -10.28
CA VAL A 18 -2.41 14.92 -10.25
C VAL A 18 -3.35 16.03 -9.77
N VAL A 19 -4.59 16.07 -10.27
CA VAL A 19 -5.60 17.07 -9.90
C VAL A 19 -6.06 16.90 -8.44
N SER A 20 -6.24 15.66 -7.98
CA SER A 20 -6.58 15.39 -6.59
C SER A 20 -5.41 15.73 -5.66
N ALA A 21 -4.16 15.42 -6.03
CA ALA A 21 -2.97 15.87 -5.31
C ALA A 21 -2.86 17.40 -5.27
N TRP A 22 -3.15 18.09 -6.38
CA TRP A 22 -3.17 19.56 -6.46
C TRP A 22 -4.26 20.19 -5.58
N ARG A 23 -5.47 19.61 -5.55
CA ARG A 23 -6.54 20.07 -4.66
C ARG A 23 -6.25 19.79 -3.18
N LEU A 24 -5.52 18.71 -2.87
CA LEU A 24 -4.99 18.45 -1.54
C LEU A 24 -3.85 19.41 -1.13
N LEU A 25 -3.16 20.04 -2.11
CA LEU A 25 -2.20 21.12 -1.90
C LEU A 25 -2.89 22.47 -1.66
N ALA A 26 -3.99 22.76 -2.35
CA ALA A 26 -4.65 24.07 -2.29
C ALA A 26 -5.59 24.29 -1.09
N GLY A 27 -6.05 23.25 -0.38
CA GLY A 27 -7.01 23.37 0.73
C GLY A 27 -6.38 23.26 2.13
N THR A 28 -6.09 24.38 2.80
CA THR A 28 -5.30 24.45 4.04
C THR A 28 -5.95 23.85 5.31
N GLY A 29 -7.29 23.74 5.38
CA GLY A 29 -8.02 23.11 6.49
C GLY A 29 -8.48 21.66 6.23
N ARG A 30 -9.20 21.45 5.12
CA ARG A 30 -9.66 20.11 4.67
C ARG A 30 -8.49 19.21 4.24
N GLY A 31 -7.40 19.77 3.70
CA GLY A 31 -6.24 19.02 3.26
C GLY A 31 -5.49 18.31 4.40
N ARG A 32 -5.49 18.87 5.62
CA ARG A 32 -4.89 18.21 6.79
C ARG A 32 -5.76 17.05 7.29
N LEU A 33 -7.08 17.23 7.33
CA LEU A 33 -7.99 16.14 7.71
C LEU A 33 -7.90 14.99 6.70
N LEU A 34 -7.93 15.30 5.40
CA LEU A 34 -7.76 14.32 4.33
C LEU A 34 -6.39 13.62 4.40
N ALA A 35 -5.31 14.35 4.69
CA ALA A 35 -4.00 13.75 4.91
C ALA A 35 -3.98 12.82 6.13
N ARG A 36 -4.64 13.17 7.24
CA ARG A 36 -4.73 12.28 8.42
C ARG A 36 -5.54 11.02 8.14
N VAL A 37 -6.66 11.14 7.43
CA VAL A 37 -7.45 9.99 6.98
C VAL A 37 -6.63 9.12 6.05
N GLY A 38 -5.94 9.72 5.07
CA GLY A 38 -5.03 9.02 4.17
C GLY A 38 -3.90 8.29 4.90
N ALA A 39 -3.35 8.90 5.95
CA ALA A 39 -2.35 8.28 6.81
C ALA A 39 -2.91 7.06 7.54
N GLY A 40 -4.10 7.20 8.15
CA GLY A 40 -4.77 6.10 8.86
C GLY A 40 -5.11 4.94 7.93
N VAL A 41 -5.72 5.22 6.77
CA VAL A 41 -6.07 4.20 5.78
C VAL A 41 -4.83 3.48 5.27
N SER A 42 -3.77 4.22 4.90
CA SER A 42 -2.53 3.62 4.41
C SER A 42 -1.83 2.79 5.49
N ALA A 43 -1.88 3.22 6.76
CA ALA A 43 -1.34 2.46 7.88
C ALA A 43 -2.09 1.14 8.10
N VAL A 44 -3.43 1.16 8.01
CA VAL A 44 -4.25 -0.06 8.10
C VAL A 44 -3.91 -1.03 6.96
N PHE A 45 -3.79 -0.53 5.73
CA PHE A 45 -3.38 -1.38 4.60
C PHE A 45 -1.97 -1.94 4.79
N SER A 46 -1.02 -1.12 5.26
CA SER A 46 0.33 -1.58 5.56
C SER A 46 0.32 -2.70 6.59
N ALA A 47 -0.38 -2.51 7.71
CA ALA A 47 -0.52 -3.52 8.76
C ALA A 47 -1.17 -4.81 8.22
N PHE A 48 -2.22 -4.69 7.42
CA PHE A 48 -2.90 -5.82 6.79
C PHE A 48 -1.96 -6.62 5.88
N PHE A 49 -1.22 -5.96 4.99
CA PHE A 49 -0.29 -6.66 4.10
C PHE A 49 0.93 -7.22 4.82
N PHE A 50 1.44 -6.55 5.86
CA PHE A 50 2.47 -7.11 6.73
C PHE A 50 1.97 -8.35 7.47
N TRP A 51 0.73 -8.33 7.96
CA TRP A 51 0.11 -9.51 8.57
C TRP A 51 -0.05 -10.65 7.55
N LEU A 52 -0.48 -10.34 6.32
CA LEU A 52 -0.61 -11.34 5.25
C LEU A 52 0.76 -11.92 4.86
N TRP A 53 1.80 -11.08 4.76
CA TRP A 53 3.18 -11.54 4.55
C TRP A 53 3.65 -12.44 5.69
N TYR A 54 3.38 -12.07 6.93
CA TYR A 54 3.70 -12.90 8.08
C TYR A 54 2.98 -14.25 8.02
N ALA A 55 1.67 -14.24 7.80
CA ALA A 55 0.83 -15.43 7.80
C ALA A 55 1.11 -16.37 6.62
N MET A 56 1.52 -15.83 5.46
CA MET A 56 1.76 -16.64 4.26
C MET A 56 3.22 -17.00 4.04
N TYR A 57 4.16 -16.27 4.66
CA TYR A 57 5.60 -16.43 4.41
C TYR A 57 6.42 -16.55 5.70
N LEU A 58 6.49 -15.50 6.53
CA LEU A 58 7.47 -15.46 7.63
C LEU A 58 7.24 -16.50 8.74
N LYS A 59 6.00 -16.95 8.97
CA LYS A 59 5.71 -17.92 10.03
C LYS A 59 6.11 -19.36 9.68
N TRP A 60 6.40 -19.63 8.41
CA TRP A 60 6.62 -20.99 7.90
C TRP A 60 8.09 -21.26 7.62
N ASP A 61 8.51 -22.51 7.85
CA ASP A 61 9.84 -23.00 7.54
C ASP A 61 9.80 -23.76 6.21
N PHE A 62 10.19 -23.09 5.13
CA PHE A 62 10.12 -23.67 3.78
C PHE A 62 11.31 -24.60 3.53
N ASN A 63 11.05 -25.72 2.85
CA ASN A 63 12.11 -26.62 2.40
C ASN A 63 12.89 -26.07 1.19
N GLU A 64 13.85 -26.84 0.68
CA GLU A 64 14.68 -26.48 -0.50
C GLU A 64 13.86 -26.21 -1.77
N LEU A 65 12.63 -26.71 -1.85
CA LEU A 65 11.71 -26.50 -2.97
C LEU A 65 10.78 -25.29 -2.75
N GLY A 66 10.95 -24.53 -1.67
CA GLY A 66 10.14 -23.37 -1.31
C GLY A 66 8.73 -23.73 -0.85
N ARG A 67 8.51 -24.95 -0.33
CA ARG A 67 7.20 -25.45 0.09
C ARG A 67 7.19 -25.85 1.56
N TYR A 68 6.06 -25.58 2.22
CA TYR A 68 5.76 -26.07 3.56
C TYR A 68 4.40 -26.74 3.53
N TYR A 69 4.31 -27.97 4.06
CA TYR A 69 3.05 -28.69 4.20
C TYR A 69 2.56 -28.55 5.63
N ASP A 70 1.37 -27.98 5.79
CA ASP A 70 0.67 -27.91 7.06
C ASP A 70 -0.11 -29.22 7.25
N PRO A 71 0.27 -30.08 8.22
CA PRO A 71 -0.41 -31.36 8.45
C PRO A 71 -1.78 -31.20 9.10
N ASP A 72 -2.04 -30.10 9.79
CA ASP A 72 -3.30 -29.86 10.51
C ASP A 72 -4.37 -29.34 9.55
N GLU A 73 -4.01 -28.40 8.67
CA GLU A 73 -4.92 -27.83 7.67
C GLU A 73 -4.91 -28.58 6.34
N GLY A 74 -3.91 -29.43 6.09
CA GLY A 74 -3.74 -30.14 4.82
C GLY A 74 -3.39 -29.22 3.64
N VAL A 75 -2.88 -28.02 3.92
CA VAL A 75 -2.57 -26.98 2.93
C VAL A 75 -1.07 -26.91 2.68
N VAL A 76 -0.69 -26.66 1.42
CA VAL A 76 0.71 -26.39 1.06
C VAL A 76 0.91 -24.88 0.90
N TYR A 77 1.79 -24.32 1.72
CA TYR A 77 2.27 -22.95 1.60
C TYR A 77 3.49 -22.90 0.69
N THR A 78 3.65 -21.78 -0.02
CA THR A 78 4.76 -21.54 -0.95
C THR A 78 5.46 -20.21 -0.63
N ASP A 79 6.75 -20.16 -0.91
CA ASP A 79 7.61 -18.98 -0.77
C ASP A 79 7.12 -17.71 -1.52
N SER A 80 6.23 -17.86 -2.51
CA SER A 80 5.63 -16.72 -3.23
C SER A 80 4.86 -15.75 -2.32
N GLY A 81 4.55 -16.13 -1.08
CA GLY A 81 4.06 -15.23 -0.04
C GLY A 81 4.93 -13.99 0.21
N PHE A 82 6.21 -14.01 -0.19
CA PHE A 82 7.10 -12.84 -0.12
C PHE A 82 6.55 -11.59 -0.83
N VAL A 83 5.75 -11.74 -1.90
CA VAL A 83 5.20 -10.63 -2.69
C VAL A 83 4.46 -9.60 -1.84
N TRP A 84 3.84 -10.01 -0.73
CA TRP A 84 3.06 -9.14 0.15
C TRP A 84 3.89 -8.08 0.88
N VAL A 85 5.23 -8.24 0.96
CA VAL A 85 6.12 -7.22 1.53
C VAL A 85 6.12 -5.92 0.71
N LEU A 86 5.96 -6.01 -0.62
CA LEU A 86 5.99 -4.86 -1.51
C LEU A 86 4.81 -3.90 -1.28
N PRO A 87 3.53 -4.34 -1.38
CA PRO A 87 2.41 -3.47 -1.06
C PRO A 87 2.41 -3.04 0.41
N ALA A 88 2.90 -3.87 1.33
CA ALA A 88 3.04 -3.49 2.74
C ALA A 88 3.98 -2.30 2.94
N ALA A 89 5.16 -2.34 2.31
CA ALA A 89 6.16 -1.27 2.36
C ALA A 89 5.68 -0.01 1.63
N LEU A 90 5.05 -0.13 0.46
CA LEU A 90 4.49 1.01 -0.26
C LEU A 90 3.39 1.71 0.55
N ALA A 91 2.48 0.95 1.14
CA ALA A 91 1.44 1.48 2.02
C ALA A 91 2.04 2.14 3.27
N LEU A 92 3.14 1.59 3.82
CA LEU A 92 3.84 2.21 4.94
C LEU A 92 4.44 3.56 4.57
N VAL A 93 5.13 3.63 3.43
CA VAL A 93 5.71 4.88 2.91
C VAL A 93 4.60 5.92 2.68
N ALA A 94 3.48 5.51 2.10
CA ALA A 94 2.32 6.38 1.93
C ALA A 94 1.76 6.86 3.28
N ALA A 95 1.65 5.97 4.27
CA ALA A 95 1.20 6.32 5.62
C ALA A 95 2.11 7.38 6.27
N ILE A 96 3.43 7.19 6.18
CA ILE A 96 4.44 8.13 6.69
C ILE A 96 4.32 9.47 5.96
N PHE A 97 4.22 9.45 4.62
CA PHE A 97 4.09 10.66 3.81
C PHE A 97 2.84 11.47 4.19
N PHE A 98 1.69 10.81 4.26
CA PHE A 98 0.43 11.45 4.64
C PHE A 98 0.44 11.92 6.10
N ALA A 99 1.08 11.18 7.01
CA ALA A 99 1.23 11.59 8.40
C ALA A 99 2.11 12.85 8.51
N TRP A 100 3.25 12.86 7.82
CA TRP A 100 4.12 14.04 7.75
C TRP A 100 3.38 15.26 7.19
N ARG A 101 2.52 15.08 6.19
CA ARG A 101 1.70 16.17 5.64
C ARG A 101 0.56 16.62 6.58
N GLY A 102 -0.07 15.69 7.29
CA GLY A 102 -1.20 15.94 8.19
C GLY A 102 -0.81 16.53 9.55
N TRP A 103 0.42 16.26 10.01
CA TRP A 103 0.95 16.70 11.31
C TRP A 103 2.22 17.55 11.24
N GLY A 104 3.00 17.49 10.17
CA GLY A 104 4.30 18.18 10.03
C GLY A 104 4.22 19.69 9.76
N GLY A 105 3.01 20.26 9.64
CA GLY A 105 2.79 21.71 9.48
C GLY A 105 2.94 22.55 10.76
N ARG A 106 3.58 22.02 11.83
CA ARG A 106 4.06 22.83 12.95
C ARG A 106 5.58 22.92 12.89
N ARG A 107 6.09 23.84 12.10
CA ARG A 107 7.43 24.40 12.30
C ARG A 107 7.30 25.91 12.18
N GLY A 108 7.54 26.58 13.32
CA GLY A 108 7.96 27.98 13.48
C GLY A 108 7.16 29.03 12.73
#